data_AF-A0A533RCS2-F1
#
_entry.id   AF-A0A533RCS2-F1
#
_cell.length_a   1.000
_cell.length_b   1.000
_cell.length_c   1.000
_cell.angle_alpha   90.00
_cell.angle_beta   90.00
_cell.angle_gamma   90.00
#
_symmetry.space_group_name_H-M   'P 1'
#
loop_
_entity.id
_entity.type
_entity.pdbx_description
1 polymer ?
#
loop_
_entity_poly.entity_id
_entity_poly.type
_entity_poly.pdbx_seq_one_letter_code
_entity_poly.pdbx_strand_id
1 'polypeptide(L)'
;MGSSSGVVDGIELRPELVDEAAARHWLLQAFKSGRMICPACGRSEFSVAQMTSFRDGRRVKCACGRWFIDRTGTPIDHSSLTHAQAAVLIHLLACRYPAAEIAERIGCSADTVTRMQRRLASRNPAAAMGGLRV
;
A
#
# COMPACT_ATOMS: atom_id res chain seq x y z
N MET A 1 -12.56 14.83 17.28
CA MET A 1 -11.67 14.03 16.42
C MET A 1 -11.06 14.99 15.41
N GLY A 2 -9.83 15.45 15.65
CA GLY A 2 -9.17 16.43 14.78
C GLY A 2 -8.45 15.70 13.65
N SER A 3 -8.88 15.93 12.41
CA SER A 3 -8.16 15.47 11.22
C SER A 3 -6.92 16.33 11.05
N SER A 4 -5.75 15.78 11.37
CA SER A 4 -4.47 16.45 11.13
C SER A 4 -4.16 16.40 9.63
N SER A 5 -4.43 17.48 8.90
CA SER A 5 -3.87 17.66 7.56
C SER A 5 -2.36 17.74 7.66
N GLY A 6 -1.67 16.79 7.03
CA GLY A 6 -0.22 16.81 6.88
C GLY A 6 0.13 17.60 5.62
N VAL A 7 0.79 18.75 5.77
CA VAL A 7 1.37 19.47 4.65
C VAL A 7 2.81 18.98 4.47
N VAL A 8 3.15 18.49 3.28
CA VAL A 8 4.54 18.14 2.92
C VAL A 8 4.95 19.03 1.75
N ASP A 9 5.79 20.02 2.02
CA ASP A 9 6.25 21.09 1.11
C ASP A 9 5.17 21.63 0.15
N GLY A 10 4.07 22.12 0.73
CA GLY A 10 2.99 22.79 -0.01
C GLY A 10 1.99 21.86 -0.70
N ILE A 11 2.16 20.54 -0.59
CA ILE A 11 1.18 19.56 -1.05
C ILE A 11 0.27 19.23 0.13
N GLU A 12 -1.03 19.44 -0.06
CA GLU A 12 -2.04 18.98 0.87
C GLU A 12 -2.18 17.46 0.72
N LEU A 13 -1.46 16.71 1.55
CA LEU A 13 -1.66 15.27 1.62
C LEU A 13 -2.93 15.01 2.42
N ARG A 14 -3.73 14.11 1.88
CA ARG A 14 -4.85 13.53 2.59
C ARG A 14 -4.36 12.97 3.93
N PRO A 15 -4.97 13.32 5.07
CA PRO A 15 -4.59 12.83 6.39
C PRO A 15 -4.45 11.29 6.46
N GLU A 16 -5.27 10.59 5.69
CA GLU A 16 -5.29 9.13 5.62
C GLU A 16 -4.02 8.53 5.01
N LEU A 17 -3.22 9.31 4.28
CA LEU A 17 -1.97 8.84 3.68
C LEU A 17 -0.78 8.95 4.63
N VAL A 18 -0.86 9.84 5.62
CA VAL A 18 0.22 10.05 6.60
C VAL A 18 -0.01 9.29 7.91
N ASP A 19 -1.26 8.90 8.20
CA ASP A 19 -1.57 7.99 9.30
C ASP A 19 -1.32 6.52 8.90
N GLU A 20 -0.53 5.78 9.68
CA GLU A 20 -0.12 4.41 9.33
C GLU A 20 -1.31 3.44 9.24
N ALA A 21 -2.31 3.57 10.11
CA ALA A 21 -3.46 2.67 10.13
C ALA A 21 -4.41 2.96 8.95
N ALA A 22 -4.69 4.23 8.70
CA ALA A 22 -5.50 4.68 7.56
C ALA A 22 -4.82 4.35 6.23
N ALA A 23 -3.50 4.56 6.14
CA ALA A 23 -2.71 4.22 4.95
C ALA A 23 -2.72 2.71 4.69
N ARG A 24 -2.62 1.88 5.73
CA ARG A 24 -2.79 0.42 5.61
C ARG A 24 -4.15 0.07 5.03
N HIS A 25 -5.23 0.63 5.59
CA HIS A 25 -6.58 0.38 5.10
C HIS A 25 -6.75 0.81 3.65
N TRP A 26 -6.27 2.00 3.29
CA TRP A 26 -6.30 2.52 1.93
C TRP A 26 -5.53 1.62 0.95
N LEU A 27 -4.30 1.20 1.28
CA LEU A 27 -3.50 0.29 0.46
C LEU A 27 -4.19 -1.06 0.24
N LEU A 28 -4.73 -1.65 1.31
CA LEU A 28 -5.42 -2.93 1.21
C LEU A 28 -6.71 -2.80 0.40
N GLN A 29 -7.42 -1.69 0.50
CA GLN A 29 -8.58 -1.43 -0.35
C GLN A 29 -8.17 -1.28 -1.81
N ALA A 30 -7.09 -0.54 -2.10
CA ALA A 30 -6.61 -0.30 -3.46
C ALA A 30 -6.11 -1.57 -4.16
N PHE A 31 -5.40 -2.45 -3.45
CA PHE A 31 -4.75 -3.63 -4.03
C PHE A 31 -5.45 -4.96 -3.75
N LYS A 32 -6.42 -4.99 -2.82
CA LYS A 32 -7.12 -6.21 -2.40
C LYS A 32 -8.62 -5.98 -2.18
N SER A 33 -9.27 -5.29 -3.12
CA SER A 33 -10.72 -5.00 -3.10
C SER A 33 -11.65 -6.20 -3.35
N GLY A 34 -11.13 -7.44 -3.37
CA GLY A 34 -11.92 -8.62 -3.70
C GLY A 34 -11.59 -9.85 -2.87
N ARG A 35 -11.89 -11.03 -3.42
CA ARG A 35 -11.56 -12.32 -2.82
C ARG A 35 -10.06 -12.49 -2.71
N MET A 36 -9.55 -12.72 -1.50
CA MET A 36 -8.13 -12.99 -1.33
C MET A 36 -7.88 -14.50 -1.49
N ILE A 37 -7.23 -14.86 -2.59
CA ILE A 37 -6.73 -16.22 -2.83
C ILE A 37 -5.32 -16.32 -2.25
N CYS A 38 -5.00 -17.46 -1.64
CA CYS A 38 -3.66 -17.72 -1.12
C CYS A 38 -2.60 -17.58 -2.23
N PRO A 39 -1.62 -16.66 -2.09
CA PRO A 39 -0.59 -16.44 -3.11
C PRO A 39 0.32 -17.65 -3.32
N ALA A 40 0.41 -18.57 -2.37
CA ALA A 40 1.28 -19.72 -2.46
C ALA A 40 0.64 -20.95 -3.09
N CYS A 41 -0.61 -21.26 -2.75
CA CYS A 41 -1.26 -22.47 -3.26
C CYS A 41 -2.26 -22.19 -4.39
N GLY A 42 -2.66 -20.93 -4.59
CA GLY A 42 -3.62 -20.52 -5.63
C GLY A 42 -5.03 -21.08 -5.48
N ARG A 43 -5.30 -21.89 -4.45
CA ARG A 43 -6.51 -22.71 -4.32
C ARG A 43 -7.42 -22.30 -3.18
N SER A 44 -6.84 -21.88 -2.05
CA SER A 44 -7.62 -21.54 -0.86
C SER A 44 -8.00 -20.06 -0.88
N GLU A 45 -9.29 -19.80 -0.71
CA GLU A 45 -9.82 -18.47 -0.42
C GLU A 45 -9.79 -18.22 1.09
N PHE A 46 -9.37 -17.03 1.51
CA PHE A 46 -9.41 -16.65 2.93
C PHE A 46 -10.86 -16.34 3.36
N SER A 47 -11.24 -16.77 4.56
CA SER A 47 -12.56 -16.46 5.11
C SER A 47 -12.70 -14.96 5.41
N VAL A 48 -13.95 -14.49 5.57
CA VAL A 48 -14.23 -13.09 5.95
C VAL A 48 -13.50 -12.70 7.24
N ALA A 49 -13.50 -13.57 8.26
CA ALA A 49 -12.80 -13.33 9.52
C ALA A 49 -11.28 -13.23 9.35
N GLN A 50 -10.70 -14.04 8.46
CA GLN A 50 -9.28 -13.94 8.10
C GLN A 50 -9.00 -12.63 7.36
N MET A 51 -9.86 -12.23 6.42
CA MET A 51 -9.70 -10.94 5.74
C MET A 51 -9.80 -9.75 6.69
N THR A 52 -10.71 -9.78 7.67
CA THR A 52 -10.78 -8.73 8.70
C THR A 52 -9.48 -8.68 9.51
N SER A 53 -9.02 -9.83 10.00
CA SER A 53 -7.74 -9.92 10.73
C SER A 53 -6.56 -9.40 9.90
N PHE A 54 -6.56 -9.72 8.61
CA PHE A 54 -5.56 -9.26 7.65
C PHE A 54 -5.58 -7.74 7.48
N ARG A 55 -6.78 -7.13 7.41
CA ARG A 55 -6.96 -5.66 7.35
C ARG A 55 -6.49 -4.96 8.61
N ASP A 56 -6.63 -5.62 9.75
CA ASP A 56 -6.13 -5.15 11.04
C ASP A 56 -4.61 -5.33 11.22
N GLY A 57 -3.88 -5.77 10.17
CA GLY A 57 -2.43 -5.98 10.21
C GLY A 57 -1.99 -7.28 10.88
N ARG A 58 -2.92 -8.20 11.17
CA ARG A 58 -2.59 -9.51 11.76
C ARG A 58 -2.17 -10.51 10.70
N ARG A 59 -1.35 -11.48 11.10
CA ARG A 59 -0.95 -12.60 10.24
C ARG A 59 -2.10 -13.58 10.07
N VAL A 60 -2.28 -14.09 8.86
CA VAL A 60 -3.28 -15.13 8.55
C VAL A 60 -2.60 -16.39 8.04
N LYS A 61 -3.11 -17.55 8.46
CA LYS A 61 -2.63 -18.86 8.01
C LYS A 61 -3.56 -19.43 6.95
N CYS A 62 -3.01 -19.81 5.80
CA CYS A 62 -3.77 -20.56 4.80
C CYS A 62 -3.91 -22.04 5.21
N ALA A 63 -4.93 -22.72 4.68
CA ALA A 63 -5.08 -24.17 4.79
C ALA A 63 -3.85 -24.95 4.28
N CYS A 64 -3.07 -24.39 3.34
CA CYS A 64 -1.81 -24.98 2.88
C CYS A 64 -0.66 -24.89 3.91
N GLY A 65 -0.90 -24.29 5.08
CA GLY A 65 0.06 -24.20 6.18
C GLY A 65 0.91 -22.92 6.20
N ARG A 66 0.94 -22.14 5.11
CA ARG A 66 1.74 -20.91 5.03
C ARG A 66 1.08 -19.71 5.69
N TRP A 67 1.91 -18.83 6.22
CA TRP A 67 1.52 -17.57 6.88
C TRP A 67 1.70 -16.39 5.93
N PHE A 68 0.75 -15.45 6.00
CA PHE A 68 0.75 -14.22 5.21
C PHE A 68 0.52 -13.02 6.12
N ILE A 69 1.10 -11.89 5.77
CA ILE A 69 0.92 -10.59 6.46
C ILE A 69 0.20 -9.64 5.52
N ASP A 70 -0.35 -8.55 6.04
CA ASP A 70 -1.02 -7.48 5.30
C ASP A 70 -0.28 -7.03 4.02
N ARG A 71 1.04 -6.96 4.08
CA ARG A 71 1.92 -6.60 2.96
C ARG A 71 2.08 -7.67 1.88
N THR A 72 1.77 -8.94 2.16
CA THR A 72 2.02 -10.02 1.21
C THR A 72 1.19 -9.81 -0.06
N GLY A 73 1.84 -9.78 -1.22
CA GLY A 73 1.18 -9.57 -2.49
C GLY A 73 0.69 -8.14 -2.72
N THR A 74 1.15 -7.15 -1.93
CA THR A 74 1.00 -5.73 -2.26
C THR A 74 2.28 -5.19 -2.91
N PRO A 75 2.31 -3.96 -3.45
CA PRO A 75 3.55 -3.38 -3.99
C PRO A 75 4.68 -3.24 -2.95
N ILE A 76 4.31 -3.17 -1.67
CA ILE A 76 5.24 -3.00 -0.55
C ILE A 76 5.66 -4.33 0.09
N ASP A 77 5.33 -5.44 -0.55
CA ASP A 77 5.87 -6.74 -0.18
C ASP A 77 7.39 -6.72 -0.30
N HIS A 78 8.10 -7.23 0.71
CA HIS A 78 9.57 -7.20 0.77
C HIS A 78 10.20 -5.79 0.61
N SER A 79 9.51 -4.71 0.99
CA SER A 79 10.14 -3.39 1.13
C SER A 79 10.34 -3.02 2.60
N SER A 80 11.20 -2.05 2.89
CA SER A 80 11.35 -1.46 4.23
C SER A 80 10.33 -0.36 4.51
N LEU A 81 9.60 0.11 3.49
CA LEU A 81 8.63 1.19 3.63
C LEU A 81 7.51 0.81 4.61
N THR A 82 7.05 1.78 5.40
CA THR A 82 5.79 1.64 6.14
C THR A 82 4.59 1.80 5.21
N HIS A 83 3.38 1.56 5.70
CA HIS A 83 2.16 1.78 4.91
C HIS A 83 1.99 3.27 4.58
N ALA A 84 2.23 4.17 5.54
CA ALA A 84 2.17 5.61 5.32
C ALA A 84 3.18 6.05 4.26
N GLN A 85 4.46 5.67 4.39
CA GLN A 85 5.48 6.00 3.39
C GLN A 85 5.10 5.49 2.00
N ALA A 86 4.57 4.28 1.91
CA ALA A 86 4.14 3.72 0.64
C ALA A 86 2.92 4.42 0.04
N ALA A 87 1.95 4.80 0.88
CA ALA A 87 0.76 5.53 0.45
C ALA A 87 1.14 6.92 -0.08
N VAL A 88 1.98 7.65 0.63
CA VAL A 88 2.54 8.93 0.17
C VAL A 88 3.34 8.75 -1.12
N LEU A 89 4.22 7.75 -1.19
CA LEU A 89 4.99 7.46 -2.41
C LEU A 89 4.06 7.24 -3.61
N ILE A 90 3.04 6.38 -3.48
CA ILE A 90 2.09 6.09 -4.57
C ILE A 90 1.32 7.36 -4.96
N HIS A 91 0.92 8.18 -4.00
CA HIS A 91 0.25 9.45 -4.25
C HIS A 91 1.14 10.42 -5.04
N LEU A 92 2.39 10.63 -4.60
CA LEU A 92 3.34 11.51 -5.30
C LEU A 92 3.68 11.00 -6.71
N LEU A 93 3.76 9.69 -6.90
CA LEU A 93 3.92 9.09 -8.23
C LEU A 93 2.72 9.38 -9.14
N ALA A 94 1.50 9.30 -8.61
CA ALA A 94 0.30 9.64 -9.37
C ALA A 94 0.28 11.13 -9.76
N CYS A 95 0.79 12.00 -8.89
CA CYS A 95 1.01 13.42 -9.15
C CYS A 95 2.25 13.73 -10.00
N ARG A 96 2.94 12.71 -10.54
CA ARG A 96 4.08 12.82 -11.46
C ARG A 96 5.32 13.53 -10.90
N TYR A 97 5.52 13.50 -9.58
CA TYR A 97 6.73 14.03 -8.98
C TYR A 97 7.98 13.24 -9.42
N PRO A 98 9.15 13.91 -9.60
CA PRO A 98 10.40 13.25 -9.89
C PRO A 98 10.82 12.28 -8.78
N ALA A 99 11.45 11.16 -9.14
CA ALA A 99 11.82 10.13 -8.17
C ALA A 99 12.78 10.63 -7.07
N ALA A 100 13.66 11.59 -7.39
CA ALA A 100 14.56 12.21 -6.43
C ALA A 100 13.81 13.02 -5.36
N GLU A 101 12.84 13.85 -5.78
CA GLU A 101 12.01 14.63 -4.85
C GLU A 101 11.14 13.72 -3.98
N ILE A 102 10.59 12.65 -4.55
CA ILE A 102 9.83 11.66 -3.78
C ILE A 102 10.70 11.03 -2.70
N ALA A 103 11.91 10.61 -3.07
CA ALA A 103 12.87 9.95 -2.17
C ALA A 103 13.26 10.86 -0.99
N GLU A 104 13.53 12.14 -1.26
CA GLU A 104 13.81 13.15 -0.24
C GLU A 104 12.63 13.31 0.72
N ARG A 105 11.41 13.51 0.20
CA ARG A 105 10.21 13.77 0.99
C ARG A 105 9.82 12.62 1.93
N ILE A 106 10.00 11.38 1.49
CA ILE A 106 9.60 10.19 2.29
C ILE A 106 10.76 9.58 3.09
N GLY A 107 11.97 10.13 2.94
CA GLY A 107 13.17 9.64 3.62
C GLY A 107 13.60 8.26 3.15
N CYS A 108 13.63 8.01 1.84
CA CYS A 108 14.14 6.76 1.27
C CYS A 108 15.15 6.99 0.13
N SER A 109 15.68 5.92 -0.47
CA SER A 109 16.56 6.05 -1.63
C SER A 109 15.80 6.21 -2.94
N ALA A 110 16.39 6.89 -3.93
CA ALA A 110 15.82 6.98 -5.28
C ALA A 110 15.63 5.59 -5.94
N ASP A 111 16.54 4.63 -5.67
CA ASP A 111 16.39 3.23 -6.11
C ASP A 111 15.12 2.59 -5.53
N THR A 112 14.76 2.90 -4.27
CA THR A 112 13.50 2.42 -3.67
C THR A 112 12.29 2.93 -4.45
N VAL A 113 12.29 4.21 -4.82
CA VAL A 113 11.22 4.82 -5.63
C VAL A 113 11.14 4.17 -7.01
N THR A 114 12.26 4.00 -7.72
CA THR A 114 12.29 3.35 -9.03
C THR A 114 11.83 1.90 -8.98
N ARG A 115 12.25 1.12 -7.97
CA ARG A 115 11.77 -0.24 -7.75
C ARG A 115 10.26 -0.27 -7.52
N MET A 116 9.74 0.68 -6.74
CA MET A 116 8.31 0.77 -6.49
C MET A 116 7.52 1.14 -7.75
N GLN A 117 8.00 2.10 -8.54
CA GLN A 117 7.41 2.43 -9.85
C GLN A 117 7.31 1.19 -10.75
N ARG A 118 8.38 0.39 -10.85
CA ARG A 118 8.37 -0.85 -11.65
C ARG A 118 7.36 -1.88 -11.12
N ARG A 119 7.27 -2.04 -9.79
CA ARG A 119 6.30 -2.95 -9.16
C ARG A 119 4.85 -2.51 -9.38
N LEU A 120 4.59 -1.21 -9.35
CA LEU A 120 3.25 -0.66 -9.63
C LEU A 120 2.91 -0.81 -11.11
N ALA A 121 3.86 -0.56 -12.02
CA ALA A 121 3.65 -0.73 -13.45
C ALA A 121 3.34 -2.19 -13.84
N SER A 122 3.97 -3.17 -13.19
CA SER A 122 3.68 -4.60 -13.45
C SER A 122 2.36 -5.08 -12.84
N ARG A 123 1.76 -4.30 -11.93
CA ARG A 123 0.53 -4.63 -11.20
C ARG A 123 -0.54 -3.63 -11.58
N ASN A 124 -1.23 -3.87 -12.69
CA ASN A 124 -2.30 -3.04 -13.27
C ASN A 124 -2.79 -1.88 -12.35
N PRO A 125 -2.14 -0.70 -12.41
CA PRO A 125 -2.31 0.35 -11.41
C PRO A 125 -3.63 1.12 -11.54
N ALA A 126 -4.43 0.85 -12.59
CA ALA A 126 -5.71 1.50 -12.82
C ALA A 126 -6.68 1.35 -11.63
N ALA A 127 -6.62 0.23 -10.89
CA ALA A 127 -7.43 0.02 -9.69
C ALA A 127 -7.00 0.89 -8.50
N ALA A 128 -5.70 1.20 -8.37
CA ALA A 128 -5.17 2.03 -7.28
C ALA A 128 -5.29 3.53 -7.57
N MET A 129 -5.20 3.93 -8.85
CA MET A 129 -5.31 5.33 -9.28
C MET A 129 -6.76 5.77 -9.56
N GLY A 130 -7.69 4.85 -9.83
CA GLY A 130 -9.10 5.17 -10.13
C GLY A 130 -9.91 5.73 -8.96
N GLY A 131 -9.43 5.58 -7.72
CA GLY A 131 -10.01 6.22 -6.53
C GLY A 131 -9.32 7.54 -6.15
N LEU A 132 -8.23 7.91 -6.84
CA LEU A 132 -7.45 9.11 -6.58
C LEU A 132 -7.92 10.19 -7.57
N ARG A 133 -9.06 10.83 -7.26
CA ARG A 133 -9.39 12.10 -7.93
C ARG A 133 -8.41 13.13 -7.38
N VAL A 134 -7.39 13.46 -8.19
CA VAL A 134 -6.54 14.64 -8.00
C VAL A 134 -7.36 15.88 -8.31
#